data_AF-A0A399G961-F1
#
_entry.id   AF-A0A399G961-F1
#
_cell.length_a   1.000
_cell.length_b   1.000
_cell.length_c   1.000
_cell.angle_alpha   90.00
_cell.angle_beta   90.00
_cell.angle_gamma   90.00
#
_symmetry.space_group_name_H-M   'P 1'
#
loop_
_entity.id
_entity.type
_entity.pdbx_description
1 polymer ?
#
loop_
_entity_poly.entity_id
_entity_poly.type
_entity_poly.pdbx_seq_one_letter_code
_entity_poly.pdbx_strand_id
1 'polypeptide(L)'
;MRQAEYTFKRGENLASHIRTFWSAFTEASSGDAAASIVAEALKMKASRVLGLPADLISMNSALDSYGVDSFVGLELQIWLSKESGANLAVFDILGGATLPRIGQMVAAKSALRTQS
;
A
#
# COMPACT_ATOMS: atom_id res chain seq x y z
N MET A 1 -38.15 -23.25 39.02
CA MET A 1 -37.57 -21.92 38.79
C MET A 1 -36.58 -22.04 37.62
N ARG A 2 -36.62 -21.08 36.69
CA ARG A 2 -36.01 -21.12 35.35
C ARG A 2 -34.51 -20.83 35.37
N GLN A 3 -33.80 -21.59 34.53
CA GLN A 3 -32.60 -21.30 33.71
C GLN A 3 -31.71 -20.09 34.03
N ALA A 4 -30.40 -20.34 34.01
CA ALA A 4 -29.44 -19.44 33.37
C ALA A 4 -28.26 -20.27 32.84
N GLU A 5 -28.46 -20.88 31.65
CA GLU A 5 -27.35 -21.33 30.82
C GLU A 5 -26.66 -20.08 30.27
N TYR A 6 -25.46 -19.79 30.78
CA TYR A 6 -24.59 -18.77 30.20
C TYR A 6 -24.10 -19.27 28.84
N THR A 7 -24.86 -18.96 27.79
CA THR A 7 -24.45 -19.14 26.40
C THR A 7 -23.36 -18.11 26.11
N PHE A 8 -22.10 -18.52 26.21
CA PHE A 8 -20.97 -17.78 25.69
C PHE A 8 -21.08 -17.76 24.16
N LYS A 9 -21.73 -16.74 23.61
CA LYS A 9 -21.65 -16.38 22.19
C LYS A 9 -20.21 -15.95 21.90
N ARG A 10 -19.35 -16.93 21.60
CA ARG A 10 -17.99 -16.71 21.09
C ARG A 10 -18.12 -16.11 19.68
N GLY A 11 -18.07 -14.78 19.64
CA GLY A 11 -17.80 -13.91 18.49
C GLY A 11 -17.91 -14.52 17.10
N GLU A 12 -19.09 -14.38 16.50
CA GLU A 12 -19.24 -14.28 15.04
C GLU A 12 -18.57 -12.98 14.55
N ASN A 13 -17.24 -12.94 14.41
CA ASN A 13 -16.50 -12.06 13.49
C ASN A 13 -14.97 -12.21 13.64
N LEU A 14 -14.42 -13.40 13.36
CA LEU A 14 -12.96 -13.55 13.20
C LEU A 14 -12.61 -14.07 11.81
N ALA A 15 -13.27 -13.50 10.81
CA ALA A 15 -12.89 -13.60 9.41
C ALA A 15 -12.80 -12.20 8.81
N SER A 16 -12.22 -11.24 9.54
CA SER A 16 -11.70 -10.02 8.94
C SER A 16 -10.64 -10.45 7.93
N HIS A 17 -11.01 -10.47 6.66
CA HIS A 17 -10.19 -11.01 5.57
C HIS A 17 -8.84 -10.30 5.58
N ILE A 18 -7.76 -11.03 5.88
CA ILE A 18 -6.39 -10.54 5.66
C ILE A 18 -6.23 -10.43 4.15
N ARG A 19 -6.49 -9.24 3.60
CA ARG A 19 -6.27 -8.96 2.19
C ARG A 19 -4.79 -8.69 1.98
N THR A 20 -4.17 -9.47 1.10
CA THR A 20 -2.81 -9.20 0.64
C THR A 20 -2.82 -7.97 -0.27
N PHE A 21 -1.68 -7.30 -0.40
CA PHE A 21 -1.53 -6.18 -1.33
C PHE A 21 -2.06 -6.56 -2.72
N TRP A 22 -1.66 -7.73 -3.23
CA TRP A 22 -2.06 -8.19 -4.55
C TRP A 22 -3.58 -8.28 -4.72
N SER A 23 -4.30 -8.97 -3.82
CA SER A 23 -5.77 -9.11 -3.90
C SER A 23 -6.46 -7.76 -3.76
N ALA A 24 -6.05 -6.93 -2.78
CA ALA A 24 -6.61 -5.59 -2.63
C ALA A 24 -6.38 -4.73 -3.88
N PHE A 25 -5.18 -4.79 -4.44
CA PHE A 25 -4.78 -4.01 -5.60
C PHE A 25 -5.45 -4.47 -6.89
N THR A 26 -5.59 -5.77 -7.16
CA THR A 26 -6.21 -6.27 -8.41
C THR A 26 -7.73 -6.19 -8.36
N GLU A 27 -8.36 -6.37 -7.19
CA GLU A 27 -9.80 -6.31 -7.01
C GLU A 27 -10.35 -4.89 -6.75
N ALA A 28 -9.48 -3.87 -6.65
CA ALA A 28 -9.93 -2.50 -6.41
C ALA A 28 -10.94 -2.05 -7.49
N SER A 29 -12.01 -1.37 -7.07
CA SER A 29 -13.14 -1.01 -7.93
C SER A 29 -12.86 0.12 -8.92
N SER A 30 -11.76 0.85 -8.75
CA SER A 30 -11.37 1.96 -9.63
C SER A 30 -9.86 2.19 -9.62
N GLY A 31 -9.38 3.00 -10.58
CA GLY A 31 -7.98 3.46 -10.60
C GLY A 31 -7.60 4.23 -9.33
N ASP A 32 -8.48 5.08 -8.80
CA ASP A 32 -8.24 5.85 -7.58
C ASP A 32 -8.19 4.96 -6.33
N ALA A 33 -9.06 3.94 -6.26
CA ALA A 33 -9.01 2.97 -5.17
C ALA A 33 -7.70 2.18 -5.21
N ALA A 34 -7.27 1.75 -6.39
CA ALA A 34 -5.99 1.07 -6.58
C ALA A 34 -4.80 1.97 -6.21
N ALA A 35 -4.83 3.25 -6.62
CA ALA A 35 -3.81 4.23 -6.29
C ALA A 35 -3.69 4.43 -4.77
N SER A 36 -4.82 4.48 -4.06
CA SER A 36 -4.86 4.62 -2.60
C SER A 36 -4.26 3.40 -1.89
N ILE A 37 -4.55 2.20 -2.39
CA ILE A 37 -3.95 0.94 -1.88
C ILE A 37 -2.44 0.94 -2.07
N VAL A 38 -1.95 1.38 -3.23
CA VAL A 38 -0.52 1.49 -3.51
C VAL A 38 0.14 2.51 -2.59
N ALA A 39 -0.46 3.70 -2.43
CA ALA A 39 0.09 4.74 -1.58
C ALA A 39 0.25 4.26 -0.13
N GLU A 40 -0.76 3.58 0.42
CA GLU A 40 -0.70 3.04 1.78
C GLU A 40 0.35 1.92 1.91
N ALA A 41 0.39 1.01 0.92
CA ALA A 41 1.40 -0.05 0.92
C ALA A 41 2.82 0.51 0.82
N LEU A 42 3.03 1.53 0.00
CA LEU A 42 4.32 2.20 -0.16
C LEU A 42 4.73 2.94 1.12
N LYS A 43 3.79 3.60 1.80
CA LYS A 43 4.01 4.20 3.13
C LYS A 43 4.48 3.15 4.13
N MET A 44 3.80 2.02 4.20
CA MET A 44 4.16 0.92 5.11
C MET A 44 5.51 0.28 4.75
N LYS A 45 5.82 0.15 3.45
CA LYS A 45 7.14 -0.34 2.99
C LYS A 45 8.24 0.65 3.34
N ALA A 46 8.05 1.94 3.09
CA ALA A 46 9.01 3.00 3.43
C ALA A 46 9.27 3.05 4.94
N SER A 47 8.22 2.94 5.77
CA SER A 47 8.34 2.85 7.23
C SER A 47 9.28 1.71 7.67
N ARG A 48 9.13 0.52 7.08
CA ARG A 48 9.98 -0.63 7.39
C ARG A 48 11.42 -0.45 6.94
N VAL A 49 11.64 0.11 5.75
CA VAL A 49 12.99 0.29 5.19
C VAL A 49 13.75 1.40 5.94
N LEU A 50 13.05 2.46 6.33
CA LEU A 50 13.64 3.58 7.08
C LEU A 50 13.72 3.35 8.59
N GLY A 51 13.06 2.32 9.12
CA GLY A 51 12.96 2.09 10.56
C GLY A 51 12.16 3.17 11.30
N LEU A 52 11.26 3.87 10.60
CA LEU A 52 10.41 4.92 11.15
C LEU A 52 8.99 4.38 11.41
N PRO A 53 8.30 4.81 12.48
CA PRO A 53 6.87 4.56 12.61
C PRO A 53 6.10 5.09 11.38
N ALA A 54 5.12 4.34 10.90
CA ALA A 54 4.32 4.73 9.74
C ALA A 54 3.64 6.09 9.94
N ASP A 55 3.25 6.44 11.17
CA ASP A 55 2.62 7.72 11.48
C ASP A 55 3.53 8.94 11.26
N LEU A 56 4.85 8.74 11.20
CA LEU A 56 5.81 9.80 10.86
C LEU A 56 5.97 10.01 9.35
N ILE A 57 5.44 9.10 8.52
CA ILE A 57 5.44 9.21 7.07
C ILE A 57 4.10 9.80 6.61
N SER A 58 4.17 11.03 6.11
CA SER A 58 3.03 11.78 5.59
C SER A 58 2.76 11.38 4.16
N MET A 59 1.48 11.17 3.82
CA MET A 59 1.03 10.93 2.45
C MET A 59 1.38 12.08 1.49
N ASN A 60 1.45 13.31 2.01
CA ASN A 60 1.60 14.50 1.19
C ASN A 60 3.05 14.99 1.09
N SER A 61 3.99 14.26 1.70
CA SER A 61 5.42 14.54 1.59
C SER A 61 6.06 13.60 0.57
N ALA A 62 7.10 14.09 -0.10
CA ALA A 62 7.91 13.28 -0.99
C ALA A 62 8.84 12.35 -0.19
N LEU A 63 9.22 11.21 -0.76
CA LEU A 63 10.03 10.21 -0.07
C LEU A 63 11.46 10.69 0.24
N ASP A 64 12.05 11.47 -0.65
CA ASP A 64 13.36 12.10 -0.50
C ASP A 64 13.43 13.03 0.74
N SER A 65 12.31 13.64 1.13
CA SER A 65 12.22 14.47 2.36
C SER A 65 12.47 13.68 3.65
N TYR A 66 12.38 12.35 3.61
CA TYR A 66 12.66 11.45 4.74
C TYR A 66 14.08 10.88 4.73
N GLY A 67 14.97 11.40 3.89
CA GLY A 67 16.35 10.91 3.75
C GLY A 67 16.45 9.64 2.91
N VAL A 68 15.42 9.31 2.12
CA VAL A 68 15.49 8.24 1.12
C VAL A 68 16.52 8.61 0.06
N ASP A 69 17.61 7.86 -0.01
CA ASP A 69 18.63 7.99 -1.05
C ASP A 69 18.32 7.13 -2.29
N SER A 70 19.21 7.16 -3.28
CA SER A 70 19.06 6.40 -4.53
C SER A 70 19.04 4.88 -4.34
N PHE A 71 19.74 4.34 -3.32
CA PHE A 71 19.78 2.90 -3.08
C PHE A 71 18.46 2.43 -2.48
N VAL A 72 17.96 3.15 -1.47
CA VAL A 72 16.65 2.90 -0.88
C VAL A 72 15.54 3.10 -1.91
N GLY A 73 15.61 4.16 -2.72
CA GLY A 73 14.64 4.39 -3.79
C GLY A 73 14.63 3.28 -4.84
N LEU A 74 15.79 2.71 -5.18
CA LEU A 74 15.88 1.55 -6.06
C LEU A 74 15.23 0.30 -5.43
N GLU A 75 15.45 0.04 -4.14
CA GLU A 75 14.78 -1.06 -3.44
C GLU A 75 13.24 -0.89 -3.50
N LEU A 76 12.74 0.32 -3.23
CA LEU A 76 11.31 0.62 -3.31
C LEU A 76 10.76 0.44 -4.72
N GLN A 77 11.49 0.90 -5.74
CA GLN A 77 11.13 0.76 -7.15
C GLN A 77 11.02 -0.73 -7.56
N ILE A 78 12.01 -1.54 -7.19
CA ILE A 78 12.04 -2.97 -7.51
C ILE A 78 10.89 -3.70 -6.83
N TRP A 79 10.69 -3.43 -5.53
CA TRP A 79 9.58 -4.00 -4.77
C TRP A 79 8.23 -3.65 -5.40
N LEU A 80 8.01 -2.36 -5.68
CA LEU A 80 6.75 -1.87 -6.24
C LEU A 80 6.46 -2.47 -7.61
N SER A 81 7.50 -2.56 -8.46
CA SER A 81 7.38 -3.17 -9.79
C SER A 81 7.02 -4.65 -9.71
N LYS A 82 7.61 -5.39 -8.76
CA LYS A 82 7.32 -6.80 -8.53
C LYS A 82 5.87 -7.02 -8.07
N GLU A 83 5.40 -6.20 -7.13
CA GLU A 83 4.08 -6.39 -6.52
C GLU A 83 2.94 -5.94 -7.45
N SER A 84 3.15 -4.87 -8.23
CA SER A 84 2.09 -4.25 -9.05
C SER A 84 2.19 -4.56 -10.55
N GLY A 85 3.32 -5.07 -11.02
CA GLY A 85 3.58 -5.21 -12.46
C GLY A 85 3.71 -3.87 -13.20
N ALA A 86 3.82 -2.74 -12.50
CA ALA A 86 4.03 -1.42 -13.08
C ALA A 86 5.52 -1.08 -13.09
N ASN A 87 6.09 -0.82 -14.27
CA ASN A 87 7.48 -0.39 -14.39
C ASN A 87 7.58 1.14 -14.32
N LEU A 88 8.08 1.66 -13.20
CA LEU A 88 8.36 3.08 -12.98
C LEU A 88 9.87 3.33 -12.98
N ALA A 89 10.32 4.48 -13.47
CA ALA A 89 11.72 4.88 -13.27
C ALA A 89 11.96 5.22 -11.80
N VAL A 90 13.19 5.06 -11.29
CA VAL A 90 13.51 5.45 -9.90
C VAL A 90 13.25 6.95 -9.65
N PHE A 91 13.47 7.79 -10.67
CA PHE A 91 13.17 9.23 -10.60
C PHE A 91 11.68 9.53 -10.51
N ASP A 92 10.80 8.65 -10.99
CA ASP A 92 9.35 8.81 -10.80
C ASP A 92 8.95 8.70 -9.32
N ILE A 93 9.78 8.04 -8.51
CA ILE A 93 9.58 7.81 -7.08
C ILE A 93 10.33 8.85 -6.24
N LEU A 94 11.57 9.18 -6.62
CA LEU A 94 12.43 10.09 -5.88
C LEU A 94 12.40 11.54 -6.39
N GLY A 95 11.75 11.84 -7.51
CA GLY A 95 11.71 13.17 -8.13
C GLY A 95 10.74 14.16 -7.48
N GLY A 96 10.53 14.06 -6.16
CA GLY A 96 9.58 14.91 -5.43
C GLY A 96 8.10 14.47 -5.51
N ALA A 97 7.82 13.28 -6.05
CA ALA A 97 6.46 12.75 -6.10
C ALA A 97 5.95 12.36 -4.71
N THR A 98 4.69 12.69 -4.42
CA THR A 98 4.02 12.25 -3.18
C THR A 98 3.56 10.79 -3.30
N LEU A 99 3.31 10.14 -2.15
CA LEU A 99 2.82 8.76 -2.10
C LEU A 99 1.55 8.53 -2.95
N PRO A 100 0.51 9.39 -2.89
CA PRO A 100 -0.64 9.29 -3.79
C PRO A 100 -0.28 9.43 -5.26
N ARG A 101 0.67 10.33 -5.60
CA ARG A 101 1.07 10.52 -7.00
C ARG A 101 1.76 9.27 -7.56
N ILE A 102 2.63 8.65 -6.78
CA ILE A 102 3.25 7.37 -7.13
C ILE A 102 2.17 6.29 -7.28
N GLY A 103 1.21 6.23 -6.35
CA GLY A 103 0.07 5.32 -6.42
C GLY A 103 -0.74 5.45 -7.72
N GLN A 104 -1.03 6.67 -8.16
CA GLN A 104 -1.72 6.94 -9.43
C GLN A 104 -0.91 6.42 -10.63
N MET A 105 0.40 6.67 -10.63
CA MET A 105 1.28 6.23 -11.72
C MET A 105 1.34 4.70 -11.82
N VAL A 106 1.40 4.02 -10.68
CA VAL A 106 1.34 2.55 -10.60
C VAL A 106 0.00 2.03 -11.10
N ALA A 107 -1.12 2.58 -10.61
CA ALA A 107 -2.45 2.16 -11.04
C ALA A 107 -2.66 2.36 -12.55
N ALA A 108 -2.10 3.42 -13.13
CA ALA A 108 -2.19 3.71 -14.55
C ALA A 108 -1.30 2.82 -15.43
N LYS A 109 -0.13 2.39 -14.94
CA LYS A 109 0.87 1.61 -15.70
C LYS A 109 0.85 0.11 -15.40
N SER A 110 0.08 -0.33 -14.41
CA SER A 110 0.05 -1.71 -13.96
C SER A 110 -0.52 -2.66 -15.02
N ALA A 111 0.26 -3.66 -15.40
CA ALA A 111 -0.20 -4.76 -16.27
C ALA A 111 -1.18 -5.73 -15.58
N LEU A 112 -1.31 -5.65 -14.24
CA LEU A 112 -2.13 -6.56 -13.45
C LEU A 112 -3.59 -6.10 -13.30
N ARG A 113 -3.95 -4.93 -13.86
CA ARG A 113 -5.31 -4.37 -13.78
C ARG A 113 -5.83 -4.11 -15.18
N THR A 114 -7.04 -4.58 -15.46
CA THR A 114 -7.79 -4.18 -16.65
C THR A 114 -8.50 -2.87 -16.32
N GLN A 115 -8.07 -1.75 -16.92
CA GLN A 115 -8.77 -0.48 -16.73
C GLN A 115 -10.22 -0.65 -17.18
N SER A 116 -11.16 -0.51 -16.24
CA SER A 116 -12.61 -0.45 -16.51
C SER A 116 -13.03 1.00 -16.63
#